data_AF-A0ABD1SL68-F1
#
_entry.id   AF-A0ABD1SL68-F1
#
_cell.length_a   1.000
_cell.length_b   1.000
_cell.length_c   1.000
_cell.angle_alpha   90.00
_cell.angle_beta   90.00
_cell.angle_gamma   90.00
#
_symmetry.space_group_name_H-M   'P 1'
#
loop_
_entity.id
_entity.type
_entity.pdbx_description
1 polymer ?
#
loop_
_entity_poly.entity_id
_entity_poly.type
_entity_poly.pdbx_seq_one_letter_code
_entity_poly.pdbx_strand_id
1 'polypeptide(L)'
;MATLKNLKIKTSSCERIVKELHSYQKEVEREASKTADMKAKGANPYDLRQQKIGLDFAKIFLGVVKVLLPSFIFLFFMLVVYLQTRIMLVRAVIDQDDEKLKYVRNNYGDEVYDDVTSALTEVNEYNPSGR
;
A
#
# COMPACT_ATOMS: atom_id res chain seq x y z
N MET A 1 -18.83 0.70 4.06
CA MET A 1 -18.01 0.21 5.20
C MET A 1 -17.03 -0.95 4.88
N ALA A 2 -17.31 -1.84 3.90
CA ALA A 2 -16.42 -2.98 3.58
C ALA A 2 -15.04 -2.58 3.01
N THR A 3 -14.96 -1.45 2.32
CA THR A 3 -13.74 -0.91 1.70
C THR A 3 -12.69 -0.46 2.71
N LEU A 4 -13.09 0.18 3.83
CA LEU A 4 -12.17 0.66 4.86
C LEU A 4 -11.50 -0.49 5.65
N LYS A 5 -12.24 -1.57 5.93
CA LYS A 5 -11.70 -2.76 6.60
C LYS A 5 -10.63 -3.43 5.72
N ASN A 6 -10.91 -3.61 4.42
CA ASN A 6 -9.95 -4.17 3.46
C ASN A 6 -8.70 -3.30 3.31
N LEU A 7 -8.85 -1.98 3.30
CA LEU A 7 -7.73 -1.06 3.26
C LEU A 7 -6.82 -1.22 4.49
N LYS A 8 -7.40 -1.26 5.70
CA LYS A 8 -6.65 -1.48 6.94
C LYS A 8 -5.87 -2.81 6.95
N ILE A 9 -6.45 -3.89 6.43
CA ILE A 9 -5.79 -5.21 6.32
C ILE A 9 -4.60 -5.14 5.36
N LYS A 10 -4.75 -4.45 4.22
CA LYS A 10 -3.68 -4.30 3.24
C LYS A 10 -2.55 -3.41 3.76
N THR A 11 -2.87 -2.32 4.45
CA THR A 11 -1.89 -1.46 5.11
C THR A 11 -1.09 -2.22 6.17
N SER A 12 -1.74 -2.96 7.08
CA SER A 12 -1.04 -3.73 8.11
C SER A 12 -0.19 -4.86 7.52
N SER A 13 -0.62 -5.45 6.41
CA SER A 13 0.18 -6.43 5.67
C SER A 13 1.46 -5.80 5.11
N CYS A 14 1.37 -4.61 4.51
CA CYS A 14 2.54 -3.88 4.01
C CYS A 14 3.49 -3.51 5.16
N GLU A 15 2.98 -3.01 6.28
CA GLU A 15 3.81 -2.66 7.45
C GLU A 15 4.59 -3.87 8.00
N ARG A 16 3.97 -5.06 8.02
CA ARG A 16 4.64 -6.29 8.46
C ARG A 16 5.78 -6.67 7.51
N ILE A 17 5.55 -6.63 6.20
CA ILE A 17 6.59 -6.98 5.21
C ILE A 17 7.74 -5.97 5.25
N VAL A 18 7.45 -4.67 5.49
CA VAL A 18 8.50 -3.65 5.68
C VAL A 18 9.36 -3.92 6.91
N LYS A 19 8.75 -4.29 8.04
CA LYS A 19 9.51 -4.68 9.25
C LYS A 19 10.37 -5.91 9.01
N GLU A 20 9.84 -6.90 8.29
CA GLU A 20 10.56 -8.12 7.92
C GLU A 20 11.76 -7.82 7.01
N LEU A 21 11.58 -6.96 5.99
CA LEU A 21 12.67 -6.50 5.12
C LEU A 21 13.79 -5.85 5.94
N HIS A 22 13.44 -4.96 6.88
CA HIS A 22 14.41 -4.28 7.71
C HIS A 22 15.18 -5.27 8.62
N SER A 23 14.49 -6.27 9.16
CA SER A 23 15.11 -7.35 9.95
C SER A 23 16.16 -8.12 9.12
N TYR A 24 15.81 -8.57 7.92
CA TYR A 24 16.75 -9.29 7.04
C TYR A 24 17.91 -8.41 6.57
N GLN A 25 17.67 -7.12 6.34
CA GLN A 25 18.72 -6.19 5.96
C GLN A 25 19.76 -6.04 7.09
N LYS A 26 19.28 -5.92 8.34
CA LYS A 26 20.14 -5.88 9.53
C LYS A 26 20.87 -7.20 9.77
N GLU A 27 20.28 -8.34 9.41
CA GLU A 27 20.92 -9.65 9.50
C GLU A 27 22.08 -9.78 8.49
N VAL A 28 21.85 -9.38 7.23
CA VAL A 28 22.90 -9.35 6.20
C VAL A 28 24.05 -8.43 6.60
N GLU A 29 23.75 -7.26 7.17
CA GLU A 29 24.77 -6.33 7.66
C GLU A 29 25.60 -6.93 8.80
N ARG A 30 24.95 -7.58 9.78
CA ARG A 30 25.65 -8.27 10.88
C ARG A 30 26.55 -9.40 10.38
N GLU A 31 26.04 -10.24 9.49
CA GLU A 31 26.81 -11.36 8.91
C GLU A 31 27.97 -10.86 8.02
N ALA A 32 27.79 -9.74 7.32
CA ALA A 32 28.83 -9.10 6.52
C ALA A 32 29.94 -8.50 7.40
N SER A 33 29.57 -7.80 8.49
CA SER A 33 30.53 -7.27 9.46
C SER A 33 31.34 -8.38 10.10
N LYS A 34 30.68 -9.44 10.58
CA LYS A 34 31.36 -10.60 11.19
C LYS A 34 32.32 -11.29 10.20
N THR A 35 31.93 -11.39 8.94
CA THR A 35 32.81 -11.93 7.88
C THR A 35 34.04 -11.04 7.66
N ALA A 36 33.88 -9.71 7.68
CA ALA A 36 34.98 -8.77 7.55
C ALA A 36 35.95 -8.86 8.74
N ASP A 37 35.42 -8.94 9.96
CA ASP A 37 36.21 -9.10 11.19
C ASP A 37 36.99 -10.41 11.22
N MET A 38 36.36 -11.52 10.78
CA MET A 38 37.02 -12.83 10.68
C MET A 38 38.18 -12.79 9.68
N LYS A 39 38.03 -12.08 8.56
CA LYS A 39 39.12 -11.88 7.59
C LYS A 39 40.24 -11.03 8.19
N ALA A 40 39.91 -9.94 8.88
CA ALA A 40 40.89 -9.05 9.48
C ALA A 40 41.72 -9.76 10.58
N LYS A 41 41.09 -10.65 11.35
CA LYS A 41 41.75 -11.45 12.38
C LYS A 41 42.54 -12.65 11.84
N GLY A 42 42.59 -12.84 10.51
CA GLY A 42 43.30 -13.97 9.91
C GLY A 42 42.67 -15.33 10.24
N ALA A 43 41.34 -15.39 10.38
CA ALA A 43 40.64 -16.64 10.64
C ALA A 43 40.97 -17.70 9.57
N ASN A 44 40.97 -18.97 9.97
CA ASN A 44 41.34 -20.05 9.07
C ASN A 44 40.34 -20.18 7.89
N PRO A 45 40.74 -20.81 6.77
CA PRO A 45 39.90 -20.92 5.60
C PRO A 45 38.59 -21.70 5.79
N TYR A 46 38.53 -22.62 6.75
CA TYR A 46 37.33 -23.42 7.01
C TYR A 46 36.25 -22.57 7.69
N ASP A 47 36.61 -21.85 8.74
CA ASP A 47 35.71 -20.97 9.48
C ASP A 47 35.19 -19.81 8.61
N LEU A 48 36.04 -19.27 7.73
CA LEU A 48 35.64 -18.26 6.75
C LEU A 48 34.63 -18.79 5.73
N ARG A 49 34.78 -20.04 5.27
CA ARG A 49 33.81 -20.67 4.38
C ARG A 49 32.48 -20.88 5.09
N GLN A 50 32.52 -21.38 6.32
CA GLN A 50 31.32 -21.59 7.13
C GLN A 50 30.55 -20.28 7.35
N GLN A 51 31.26 -19.21 7.71
CA GLN A 51 30.67 -17.89 7.89
C GLN A 51 30.08 -17.33 6.58
N LYS A 52 30.75 -17.55 5.44
CA LYS A 52 30.27 -17.10 4.13
C LYS A 52 28.97 -17.80 3.71
N ILE A 53 28.82 -19.08 4.02
CA ILE A 53 27.57 -19.82 3.79
C ILE A 53 26.41 -19.15 4.55
N GLY A 54 26.61 -18.78 5.83
CA GLY A 54 25.62 -18.05 6.62
C GLY A 54 25.22 -16.70 5.99
N LEU A 55 26.22 -15.93 5.55
CA LEU A 55 25.99 -14.66 4.86
C LEU A 55 25.22 -14.84 3.53
N ASP A 56 25.54 -15.87 2.76
CA ASP A 56 24.87 -16.14 1.48
C ASP A 56 23.40 -16.54 1.69
N PHE A 57 23.10 -17.36 2.70
CA PHE A 57 21.71 -17.63 3.09
C PHE A 57 20.96 -16.35 3.48
N ALA A 58 21.54 -15.50 4.32
CA ALA A 58 20.92 -14.23 4.72
C ALA A 58 20.60 -13.33 3.50
N LYS A 59 21.50 -13.27 2.51
CA LYS A 59 21.28 -12.53 1.26
C LYS A 59 20.17 -13.13 0.41
N ILE A 60 20.06 -14.45 0.33
CA ILE A 60 18.99 -15.13 -0.40
C ILE A 60 17.63 -14.76 0.21
N PHE A 61 17.48 -14.85 1.53
CA PHE A 61 16.25 -14.47 2.22
C PHE A 61 15.88 -12.99 1.97
N LEU A 62 16.86 -12.08 2.07
CA LEU A 62 16.64 -10.67 1.75
C LEU A 62 16.22 -10.46 0.28
N GLY A 63 16.82 -11.20 -0.65
CA GLY A 63 16.50 -11.16 -2.08
C GLY A 63 15.06 -11.59 -2.36
N VAL A 64 14.61 -12.69 -1.75
CA VAL A 64 13.22 -13.18 -1.86
C VAL A 64 12.23 -12.10 -1.42
N VAL A 65 12.45 -11.48 -0.26
CA VAL A 65 11.59 -10.40 0.24
C VAL A 65 11.62 -9.17 -0.68
N LYS A 66 12.80 -8.81 -1.21
CA LYS A 66 12.95 -7.69 -2.16
C LYS A 66 12.25 -7.90 -3.51
N VAL A 67 12.02 -9.14 -3.94
CA VAL A 67 11.27 -9.43 -5.19
C VAL A 67 9.77 -9.49 -4.93
N LEU A 68 9.35 -10.00 -3.76
CA LEU A 68 7.95 -10.06 -3.36
C LEU A 68 7.36 -8.67 -3.08
N LEU A 69 8.06 -7.83 -2.31
CA LEU A 69 7.58 -6.51 -1.90
C LEU A 69 7.14 -5.58 -3.06
N PRO A 70 7.93 -5.35 -4.12
CA PRO A 70 7.53 -4.46 -5.22
C PRO A 70 6.32 -4.99 -5.98
N SER A 71 6.16 -6.31 -6.09
CA SER A 71 4.98 -6.92 -6.71
C SER A 71 3.72 -6.63 -5.89
N PHE A 72 3.80 -6.72 -4.56
CA PHE A 72 2.71 -6.35 -3.65
C PHE A 72 2.42 -4.85 -3.66
N ILE A 73 3.45 -4.01 -3.65
CA ILE A 73 3.30 -2.54 -3.70
C ILE A 73 2.71 -2.11 -5.05
N PHE A 74 3.14 -2.71 -6.15
CA PHE A 74 2.61 -2.43 -7.49
C PHE A 74 1.13 -2.83 -7.59
N LEU A 75 0.76 -4.02 -7.10
CA LEU A 75 -0.66 -4.42 -7.06
C LEU A 75 -1.49 -3.48 -6.17
N PHE A 76 -0.93 -3.06 -5.03
CA PHE A 76 -1.60 -2.12 -4.12
C PHE A 76 -1.75 -0.74 -4.77
N PHE A 77 -0.72 -0.23 -5.42
CA PHE A 77 -0.75 1.03 -6.15
C PHE A 77 -1.75 0.99 -7.30
N MET A 78 -1.75 -0.09 -8.11
CA MET A 78 -2.74 -0.30 -9.17
C MET A 78 -4.17 -0.36 -8.61
N LEU A 79 -4.37 -1.02 -7.47
CA LEU A 79 -5.66 -1.05 -6.79
C LEU A 79 -6.08 0.34 -6.28
N VAL A 80 -5.15 1.11 -5.70
CA VAL A 80 -5.41 2.47 -5.22
C VAL A 80 -5.74 3.40 -6.37
N VAL A 81 -4.97 3.35 -7.47
CA VAL A 81 -5.26 4.13 -8.69
C VAL A 81 -6.61 3.71 -9.28
N TYR A 82 -6.91 2.42 -9.35
CA TYR A 82 -8.20 1.91 -9.83
C TYR A 82 -9.38 2.34 -8.94
N LEU A 83 -9.22 2.29 -7.61
CA LEU A 83 -10.26 2.78 -6.69
C LEU A 83 -10.41 4.29 -6.80
N GLN A 84 -9.31 5.04 -6.92
CA GLN A 84 -9.33 6.49 -7.02
C GLN A 84 -9.97 6.95 -8.33
N THR A 85 -9.65 6.30 -9.45
CA THR A 85 -10.30 6.58 -10.74
C THR A 85 -11.75 6.16 -10.74
N ARG A 86 -12.12 5.04 -10.11
CA ARG A 86 -13.53 4.65 -9.91
C ARG A 86 -14.29 5.64 -9.03
N ILE A 87 -13.69 6.14 -7.94
CA ILE A 87 -14.29 7.16 -7.07
C ILE A 87 -14.43 8.50 -7.81
N MET A 88 -13.42 8.92 -8.58
CA MET A 88 -13.53 10.12 -9.42
C MET A 88 -14.60 9.96 -10.51
N LEU A 89 -14.72 8.78 -11.12
CA LEU A 89 -15.76 8.49 -12.11
C LEU A 89 -17.16 8.55 -11.49
N VAL A 90 -17.33 8.03 -10.27
CA VAL A 90 -18.61 8.09 -9.52
C VAL A 90 -18.94 9.53 -9.08
N ARG A 91 -17.92 10.35 -8.77
CA ARG A 91 -18.10 11.78 -8.46
C ARG A 91 -18.44 12.65 -9.67
N ALA A 92 -18.19 12.19 -10.88
CA ALA A 92 -18.82 12.75 -12.08
C ALA A 92 -20.25 12.16 -12.12
N VAL A 93 -21.33 12.87 -11.85
CA VAL A 93 -21.71 14.20 -12.36
C VAL A 93 -22.70 14.84 -11.37
N ILE A 94 -22.19 15.54 -10.35
CA ILE A 94 -22.98 16.57 -9.65
C ILE A 94 -22.31 17.90 -9.96
N ASP A 95 -22.97 18.70 -10.80
CA ASP A 95 -22.51 20.04 -11.13
C ASP A 95 -22.60 20.92 -9.88
N GLN A 96 -21.46 21.29 -9.30
CA GLN A 96 -21.42 22.16 -8.12
C GLN A 96 -21.87 23.59 -8.44
N ASP A 97 -21.90 23.96 -9.72
CA ASP A 97 -22.40 25.23 -10.17
C ASP A 97 -23.91 25.26 -10.43
N ASP A 98 -24.59 24.11 -10.30
CA ASP A 98 -26.03 23.99 -10.45
C ASP A 98 -26.78 24.94 -9.49
N GLU A 99 -27.64 25.78 -10.07
CA GLU A 99 -28.36 26.80 -9.31
C GLU A 99 -29.30 26.22 -8.25
N LYS A 100 -29.86 25.02 -8.46
CA LYS A 100 -30.76 24.38 -7.50
C LYS A 100 -29.97 23.84 -6.31
N LEU A 101 -28.77 23.30 -6.53
CA LEU A 101 -27.88 22.88 -5.46
C LEU A 101 -27.34 24.06 -4.66
N LYS A 102 -26.98 25.17 -5.32
CA LYS A 102 -26.64 26.44 -4.65
C LYS A 102 -27.80 26.96 -3.81
N TYR A 103 -29.02 26.89 -4.34
CA TYR A 103 -30.23 27.27 -3.60
C TYR A 103 -30.42 26.42 -2.35
N VAL A 104 -30.30 25.09 -2.46
CA VAL A 104 -30.43 24.17 -1.31
C VAL A 104 -29.40 24.50 -0.24
N ARG A 105 -28.13 24.69 -0.64
CA ARG A 105 -27.05 25.04 0.29
C ARG A 105 -27.29 26.36 1.02
N ASN A 106 -27.70 27.40 0.28
CA ASN A 106 -27.89 28.74 0.83
C ASN A 106 -29.13 28.86 1.74
N ASN A 107 -30.18 28.08 1.49
CA ASN A 107 -31.45 28.20 2.23
C ASN A 107 -31.63 27.12 3.32
N TYR A 108 -30.98 25.97 3.18
CA TYR A 108 -31.17 24.82 4.08
C TYR A 108 -29.87 24.30 4.72
N GLY A 109 -28.71 24.89 4.38
CA GLY A 109 -27.42 24.59 4.99
C GLY A 109 -26.69 23.40 4.37
N ASP A 110 -25.45 23.19 4.82
CA ASP A 110 -24.54 22.16 4.28
C ASP A 110 -25.02 20.73 4.55
N GLU A 111 -25.68 20.48 5.69
CA GLU A 111 -26.16 19.13 6.07
C GLU A 111 -27.22 18.60 5.09
N VAL A 112 -28.20 19.46 4.73
CA VAL A 112 -29.25 19.12 3.76
C VAL A 112 -28.68 19.01 2.34
N TYR A 113 -27.69 19.86 2.00
CA TYR A 113 -26.98 19.77 0.73
C TYR A 113 -26.24 18.43 0.58
N ASP A 114 -25.55 17.97 1.63
CA ASP A 114 -24.81 16.71 1.62
C ASP A 114 -25.76 15.49 1.51
N ASP A 115 -26.91 15.52 2.18
CA ASP A 115 -27.94 14.48 2.05
C ASP A 115 -28.52 14.43 0.63
N VAL A 116 -28.85 15.58 0.04
CA VAL A 116 -29.40 15.68 -1.32
C VAL A 116 -28.39 15.22 -2.37
N THR A 117 -27.13 15.63 -2.25
CA THR A 117 -26.07 15.19 -3.18
C THR A 117 -25.75 13.72 -3.02
N SER A 118 -25.81 13.17 -1.80
CA SER A 118 -25.67 11.73 -1.55
C SER A 118 -26.80 10.94 -2.22
N ALA A 119 -28.06 11.36 -2.04
CA ALA A 119 -29.21 10.72 -2.67
C ALA A 119 -29.16 10.78 -4.22
N LEU A 120 -28.76 11.92 -4.80
CA LEU A 120 -28.58 12.05 -6.26
C LEU A 120 -27.49 11.11 -6.79
N THR A 121 -26.41 10.93 -6.04
CA THR A 121 -25.33 10.01 -6.38
C THR A 121 -25.81 8.55 -6.33
N GLU A 122 -26.55 8.19 -5.28
CA GLU A 122 -27.11 6.84 -5.11
C GLU A 122 -28.11 6.47 -6.22
N VAL A 123 -28.96 7.40 -6.64
CA VAL A 123 -29.90 7.20 -7.75
C VAL A 123 -29.16 7.00 -9.08
N ASN A 124 -28.05 7.71 -9.29
CA ASN A 124 -27.24 7.55 -10.50
C ASN A 124 -26.46 6.22 -10.51
N GLU A 125 -25.99 5.75 -9.35
CA GLU A 125 -25.41 4.41 -9.20
C GLU A 125 -26.43 3.28 -9.47
N TYR A 126 -27.71 3.52 -9.21
CA TYR A 126 -28.81 2.58 -9.48
C TYR A 126 -29.50 2.81 -10.82
N ASN A 127 -28.76 3.22 -11.86
CA ASN A 127 -29.24 3.16 -13.24
C ASN A 127 -28.68 1.91 -13.96
N PRO A 128 -29.37 0.75 -13.94
CA PRO A 128 -28.93 -0.47 -14.60
C PRO A 128 -28.89 -0.37 -16.14
N SER A 129 -29.30 0.76 -16.72
CA SER A 129 -29.50 0.92 -18.17
C SER A 129 -28.30 1.52 -18.91
N GLY A 130 -27.29 2.05 -18.19
CA GLY A 130 -25.99 2.46 -18.72
C GLY A 130 -25.96 3.00 -20.16
N ARG A 131 -26.78 4.00 -20.47
CA ARG A 131 -26.69 4.75 -21.73
C ARG A 131 -26.04 6.10 -21.48
#